data_AF-A0A524AN37-F1
#
_entry.id   AF-A0A524AN37-F1
#
_cell.length_a   1.000
_cell.length_b   1.000
_cell.length_c   1.000
_cell.angle_alpha   90.00
_cell.angle_beta   90.00
_cell.angle_gamma   90.00
#
_symmetry.space_group_name_H-M   'P 1'
#
loop_
_entity.id
_entity.type
_entity.pdbx_description
1 polymer ?
#
loop_
_entity_poly.entity_id
_entity_poly.type
_entity_poly.pdbx_seq_one_letter_code
_entity_poly.pdbx_strand_id
1 'polypeptide(L)' 'MDRDYEKAIKVDSVAQEYLYVARLGCSCGGRLRPTGQALLEHKGHHYDLLKTRCQVCGNHAEFLFDINSFFGRR' A
#
# COMPACT_ATOMS: atom_id res chain seq x y z
N MET A 1 17.80 2.15 -2.07
CA MET A 1 16.78 2.31 -1.01
C MET A 1 16.12 0.96 -0.86
N ASP A 2 16.62 0.15 0.07
CA ASP A 2 16.02 -1.14 0.40
C ASP A 2 14.64 -0.91 1.01
N ARG A 3 13.60 -1.31 0.27
CA ARG A 3 12.26 -1.43 0.82
C ARG A 3 12.24 -2.74 1.60
N ASP A 4 11.67 -2.75 2.81
CA ASP A 4 11.48 -3.97 3.59
C ASP A 4 10.36 -4.84 2.98
N TYR A 5 10.67 -5.54 1.88
CA TYR A 5 9.73 -6.44 1.21
C TYR A 5 9.21 -7.55 2.14
N GLU A 6 10.00 -7.97 3.12
CA GLU A 6 9.62 -8.98 4.11
C GLU A 6 8.53 -8.49 5.09
N LYS A 7 8.36 -7.18 5.23
CA LYS A 7 7.29 -6.56 6.04
C LYS A 7 6.10 -6.12 5.20
N ALA A 8 6.03 -6.53 3.94
CA ALA A 8 4.90 -6.23 3.09
C ALA A 8 3.60 -6.78 3.70
N ILE A 9 2.55 -5.98 3.63
CA ILE A 9 1.24 -6.31 4.18
C ILE A 9 0.60 -7.33 3.25
N LYS A 10 0.32 -8.53 3.76
CA LYS A 10 -0.37 -9.57 2.98
C LYS A 10 -1.84 -9.21 2.81
N VAL A 11 -2.31 -9.24 1.57
CA VAL A 11 -3.70 -8.99 1.22
C VAL A 11 -4.16 -10.02 0.20
N ASP A 12 -5.45 -10.27 0.14
CA ASP A 12 -6.05 -11.25 -0.78
C ASP A 12 -6.79 -10.58 -1.94
N SER A 13 -6.85 -9.24 -1.95
CA SER A 13 -7.44 -8.46 -3.04
C SER A 13 -6.98 -7.01 -3.00
N VAL A 14 -7.05 -6.33 -4.14
CA VAL A 14 -6.84 -4.87 -4.25
C VAL A 14 -7.79 -4.11 -3.32
N ALA A 15 -9.06 -4.52 -3.21
CA ALA A 15 -10.01 -3.84 -2.33
C ALA A 15 -9.56 -3.83 -0.86
N GLN A 16 -8.88 -4.88 -0.41
CA GLN A 16 -8.34 -4.98 0.94
C GLN A 16 -7.20 -3.99 1.20
N GLU A 17 -6.39 -3.66 0.20
CA GLU A 17 -5.34 -2.63 0.27
C GLU A 17 -5.95 -1.25 0.57
N TYR A 18 -6.95 -0.87 -0.21
CA TYR A 18 -7.66 0.40 -0.03
C TYR A 18 -8.38 0.46 1.31
N LEU A 19 -9.00 -0.64 1.75
CA LEU A 19 -9.63 -0.71 3.07
C LEU A 19 -8.61 -0.60 4.21
N TYR A 20 -7.44 -1.21 4.06
CA TYR A 20 -6.35 -1.11 5.02
C TYR A 20 -5.91 0.35 5.18
N VAL A 21 -5.62 1.04 4.08
CA VAL A 21 -5.25 2.46 4.10
C VAL A 21 -6.38 3.35 4.63
N ALA A 22 -7.63 3.09 4.24
CA ALA A 22 -8.76 3.90 4.70
C ALA A 22 -9.01 3.79 6.21
N ARG A 23 -8.66 2.66 6.82
CA ARG A 23 -8.69 2.47 8.29
C ARG A 23 -7.53 3.16 8.98
N LEU A 24 -6.41 3.38 8.29
CA LEU A 24 -5.27 4.11 8.82
C LEU A 24 -5.51 5.62 8.71
N GLY A 25 -5.64 6.25 9.88
CA GLY A 25 -5.60 7.71 10.00
C GLY A 25 -4.17 8.23 9.92
N CYS A 26 -4.03 9.51 9.56
CA CYS A 26 -2.80 10.23 9.81
C CYS A 26 -2.69 10.52 11.31
N SER A 27 -1.47 10.59 11.84
CA SER A 27 -1.21 10.94 13.25
C SER A 27 -1.77 12.33 13.65
N CYS A 28 -1.99 13.22 12.68
CA CYS A 28 -2.64 14.51 12.90
C CYS A 28 -4.18 14.44 13.01
N GLY A 29 -4.77 13.24 12.95
CA GLY A 29 -6.23 13.03 12.92
C GLY A 29 -6.86 13.18 11.53
N GLY A 30 -6.08 13.56 10.52
CA GLY A 30 -6.55 13.66 9.13
C GLY A 30 -6.68 12.29 8.43
N ARG A 31 -7.40 12.26 7.32
CA ARG A 31 -7.54 11.05 6.48
C ARG A 31 -6.42 10.97 5.45
N LEU A 32 -5.85 9.77 5.29
CA LEU A 32 -4.95 9.45 4.18
C LEU A 32 -5.78 9.19 2.91
N ARG A 33 -5.35 9.75 1.79
CA ARG A 33 -5.91 9.47 0.47
C ARG A 33 -4.84 8.91 -0.44
N PRO A 34 -5.12 7.84 -1.22
CA PRO A 34 -4.23 7.39 -2.26
C PRO A 34 -3.92 8.50 -3.26
N THR A 35 -2.65 8.66 -3.60
CA THR A 35 -2.16 9.63 -4.60
C THR A 35 -1.43 8.95 -5.76
N GLY A 36 -1.08 7.69 -5.62
CA GLY A 36 -0.47 6.91 -6.69
C GLY A 36 -0.30 5.45 -6.27
N GLN A 37 -0.21 4.58 -7.27
CA GLN A 37 0.01 3.16 -7.08
C GLN A 37 1.08 2.70 -8.08
N ALA A 38 1.91 1.74 -7.68
CA ALA A 38 2.94 1.16 -8.53
C ALA A 38 3.10 -0.33 -8.26
N LEU A 39 3.08 -1.13 -9.33
CA LEU A 39 3.43 -2.54 -9.28
C LEU A 39 4.95 -2.68 -9.23
N LEU A 40 5.43 -3.46 -8.26
CA LEU A 40 6.85 -3.76 -8.07
C LEU A 40 7.08 -5.27 -8.16
N GLU A 41 8.25 -5.64 -8.69
CA GLU A 41 8.74 -7.01 -8.69
C GLU A 41 10.06 -7.08 -7.91
N HIS A 42 10.16 -8.02 -6.98
CA HIS A 42 11.40 -8.28 -6.25
C HIS A 42 11.57 -9.78 -6.02
N LYS A 43 12.68 -10.36 -6.53
CA LYS A 43 13.01 -11.79 -6.40
C LYS A 43 11.88 -12.73 -6.87
N GLY A 44 11.18 -12.37 -7.96
CA GLY A 44 10.07 -13.17 -8.50
C GLY A 44 8.74 -13.02 -7.73
N HIS A 45 8.70 -12.14 -6.73
CA HIS A 45 7.48 -11.79 -6.00
C HIS A 45 6.94 -10.44 -6.48
N HIS A 46 5.62 -10.35 -6.61
CA HIS A 46 4.88 -9.15 -6.98
C HIS A 46 4.36 -8.44 -5.74
N TYR A 47 4.54 -7.12 -5.73
CA TYR A 47 4.11 -6.25 -4.65
C TYR A 47 3.38 -5.05 -5.23
N ASP A 48 2.38 -4.55 -4.49
CA ASP A 48 1.75 -3.28 -4.80
C ASP A 48 2.22 -2.20 -3.84
N LEU A 49 2.70 -1.09 -4.38
CA LEU A 49 3.09 0.09 -3.62
C LEU A 49 2.01 1.15 -3.72
N LEU A 50 1.29 1.38 -2.63
CA LEU A 50 0.28 2.42 -2.52
C LEU A 50 0.85 3.66 -1.83
N LYS A 51 0.94 4.75 -2.57
CA LYS A 51 1.35 6.06 -2.06
C LYS A 51 0.12 6.84 -1.63
N THR A 52 0.22 7.49 -0.49
CA THR A 52 -0.88 8.24 0.11
C THR A 52 -0.43 9.60 0.59
N ARG A 53 -1.39 10.53 0.69
CA ARG A 53 -1.20 11.86 1.25
C ARG A 53 -2.33 12.21 2.21
N CYS A 54 -1.98 12.73 3.37
CA CYS A 54 -2.93 13.28 4.33
C CYS A 54 -3.58 14.54 3.75
N GLN A 55 -4.91 14.61 3.80
CA GLN A 55 -5.67 15.76 3.30
C GLN A 55 -5.61 16.99 4.22
N VAL A 56 -5.10 16.85 5.45
CA VAL A 56 -5.03 17.93 6.43
C VAL A 56 -3.61 18.49 6.53
N CYS A 57 -2.64 17.67 6.95
CA CYS A 57 -1.25 18.13 7.12
C CYS A 57 -0.37 17.94 5.87
N GLY A 58 -0.87 17.25 4.84
CA GLY A 58 -0.09 16.97 3.63
C GLY A 58 1.00 15.89 3.78
N ASN A 59 1.13 15.23 4.94
CA ASN A 59 2.12 14.16 5.13
C ASN A 59 1.90 13.02 4.14
N HIS A 60 3.02 12.47 3.65
CA HIS A 60 3.02 11.33 2.74
C HIS A 60 3.29 10.04 3.52
N ALA A 61 2.62 8.97 3.12
CA ALA A 61 2.90 7.63 3.62
C ALA A 61 2.83 6.63 2.46
N GLU A 62 3.70 5.63 2.49
CA GLU A 62 3.74 4.56 1.51
C GLU A 62 3.43 3.23 2.20
N PHE A 63 2.63 2.41 1.54
CA PHE A 63 2.27 1.07 2.00
C PHE A 63 2.65 0.07 0.92
N LEU A 64 3.38 -0.97 1.32
CA LEU A 64 3.79 -2.06 0.45
C LEU A 64 2.95 -3.28 0.76
N PHE A 65 2.28 -3.82 -0.23
CA PHE A 65 1.40 -4.98 -0.14
C PHE A 65 1.99 -6.15 -0.90
N ASP A 66 1.94 -7.34 -0.32
CA ASP A 66 2.25 -8.59 -1.01
C ASP A 66 0.99 -9.09 -1.70
N ILE A 67 1.02 -9.12 -3.03
CA ILE A 67 -0.13 -9.47 -3.88
C ILE A 67 0.05 -10.82 -4.57
N ASN A 68 1.10 -11.59 -4.25
CA ASN A 68 1.40 -12.85 -4.93
C ASN A 68 0.28 -13.89 -4.83
N SER A 69 -0.55 -13.82 -3.79
CA SER A 69 -1.67 -14.73 -3.59
C SER A 69 -2.75 -14.62 -4.67
N PHE A 70 -2.92 -13.44 -5.27
CA PHE A 70 -3.99 -13.16 -6.24
C PHE A 70 -3.52 -12.49 -7.54
N PHE A 71 -2.25 -12.08 -7.63
CA PHE A 71 -1.70 -11.49 -8.85
C PHE A 71 -1.80 -12.48 -10.02
N GLY A 72 -2.39 -12.02 -11.13
CA GLY A 72 -2.59 -12.82 -12.34
C GLY A 72 -3.73 -13.85 -12.29
N ARG A 73 -4.45 -13.97 -11.16
CA ARG A 73 -5.65 -14.82 -11.07
C ARG A 73 -6.86 -14.01 -11.54
N ARG A 74 -7.54 -14.52 -12.57
CA ARG A 74 -8.79 -13.97 -13.13
C ARG A 74 -9.99 -14.78 -12.65
#